data_AF-A0A841TYW4-F1
#
_entry.id   AF-A0A841TYW4-F1
#
_cell.length_a   1.000
_cell.length_b   1.000
_cell.length_c   1.000
_cell.angle_alpha   90.00
_cell.angle_beta   90.00
_cell.angle_gamma   90.00
#
_symmetry.space_group_name_H-M   'P 1'
#
loop_
_entity.id
_entity.type
_entity.pdbx_description
1 polymer ?
#
loop_
_entity_poly.entity_id
_entity_poly.type
_entity_poly.pdbx_seq_one_letter_code
_entity_poly.pdbx_strand_id
1 'polypeptide(L)'
;MQVDPRSGRKVIRGTRGAADPVVDKDRATLLDQAFQTFYASKKAEGMRERTLEEYISNWRYFREWLAHEVTGVRYIQQISADTIRSYVNKKSVYNAPKPCVIADTCDF
;
A
#
# COMPACT_ATOMS: atom_id res chain seq x y z
N MET A 1 -36.06 36.41 -3.88
CA MET A 1 -34.92 35.53 -4.24
C MET A 1 -33.85 35.69 -3.17
N GLN A 2 -33.69 34.71 -2.27
CA GLN A 2 -32.57 34.72 -1.32
C GLN A 2 -31.38 34.04 -1.98
N VAL A 3 -30.27 34.77 -2.09
CA VAL A 3 -29.02 34.25 -2.67
C VAL A 3 -28.30 33.45 -1.59
N ASP A 4 -28.07 32.17 -1.86
CA ASP A 4 -27.40 31.24 -0.94
C ASP A 4 -26.00 31.78 -0.56
N PRO A 5 -25.70 32.01 0.74
CA PRO A 5 -24.42 32.54 1.20
C PRO A 5 -23.21 31.63 0.94
N ARG A 6 -23.41 30.42 0.40
CA ARG A 6 -22.33 29.44 0.19
C ARG A 6 -21.57 29.58 -1.12
N SER A 7 -21.93 30.55 -1.96
CA SER A 7 -21.21 30.84 -3.20
C SER A 7 -20.08 31.84 -2.97
N GLY A 8 -18.86 31.36 -2.68
CA GLY A 8 -17.70 32.27 -2.64
C GLY A 8 -16.38 31.74 -2.09
N ARG A 9 -16.32 30.53 -1.49
CA ARG A 9 -15.02 30.03 -0.99
C ARG A 9 -14.23 29.34 -2.09
N LYS A 10 -13.23 30.04 -2.60
CA LYS A 10 -12.20 29.51 -3.51
C LYS A 10 -11.48 28.35 -2.83
N VAL A 11 -11.62 27.14 -3.37
CA VAL A 11 -10.93 25.94 -2.87
C VAL A 11 -9.43 26.14 -3.11
N ILE A 12 -8.66 26.31 -2.03
CA ILE A 12 -7.19 26.30 -2.09
C ILE A 12 -6.78 24.84 -2.26
N ARG A 13 -6.64 24.39 -3.52
CA ARG A 13 -5.92 23.14 -3.82
C ARG A 13 -4.45 23.39 -3.53
N GLY A 14 -4.02 23.06 -2.32
CA GLY A 14 -2.61 23.03 -1.96
C GLY A 14 -1.88 22.13 -2.95
N THR A 15 -0.96 22.72 -3.71
CA THR A 15 -0.01 22.01 -4.56
C THR A 15 0.79 21.11 -3.65
N ARG A 16 0.44 19.83 -3.60
CA ARG A 16 1.31 18.80 -3.02
C ARG A 16 2.49 18.69 -3.98
N GLY A 17 3.49 19.53 -3.79
CA GLY A 17 4.80 19.30 -4.38
C GLY A 17 5.24 17.94 -3.89
N ALA A 18 5.28 16.97 -4.79
CA ALA A 18 5.99 15.71 -4.60
C ALA A 18 7.48 16.06 -4.56
N ALA A 19 7.93 16.59 -3.42
CA ALA A 19 9.34 16.56 -3.10
C ALA A 19 9.67 15.07 -2.93
N ASP A 20 10.54 14.54 -3.79
CA ASP A 20 11.09 13.21 -3.61
C ASP A 20 11.62 13.09 -2.18
N PRO A 21 11.34 11.98 -1.47
CA PRO A 21 11.79 11.83 -0.10
C PRO A 21 13.32 11.84 -0.10
N VAL A 22 13.92 12.93 0.36
CA VAL A 22 15.34 13.00 0.68
C VAL A 22 15.55 12.05 1.85
N VAL A 23 15.91 10.80 1.54
CA VAL A 23 16.17 9.79 2.55
C VAL A 23 17.48 10.15 3.24
N ASP A 24 17.36 10.68 4.45
CA ASP A 24 18.49 10.83 5.37
C ASP A 24 19.04 9.43 5.68
N LYS A 25 20.20 9.12 5.09
CA LYS A 25 20.82 7.79 5.17
C LYS A 25 21.18 7.40 6.61
N ASP A 26 21.43 8.38 7.48
CA ASP A 26 21.77 8.14 8.89
C ASP A 26 20.56 7.69 9.71
N ARG A 27 19.34 7.90 9.19
CA ARG A 27 18.08 7.43 9.78
C ARG A 27 17.38 6.38 8.93
N ALA A 28 18.01 5.94 7.84
CA ALA A 28 17.39 5.02 6.90
C ALA A 28 17.37 3.60 7.47
N THR A 29 16.19 2.98 7.51
CA THR A 29 16.01 1.63 8.08
C THR A 29 15.81 0.65 6.94
N LEU A 30 16.58 -0.43 6.92
CA LEU A 30 16.38 -1.48 5.93
C LEU A 30 14.99 -2.09 6.10
N LEU A 31 14.33 -2.38 4.99
CA LEU A 31 13.03 -3.05 4.95
C LEU A 31 12.99 -4.28 5.87
N ASP A 32 14.00 -5.14 5.77
CA ASP A 32 14.06 -6.39 6.53
C ASP A 32 14.30 -6.13 8.02
N GLN A 33 15.13 -5.14 8.38
CA GLN A 33 15.33 -4.76 9.78
C GLN A 33 14.03 -4.27 10.42
N ALA A 34 13.29 -3.42 9.71
CA ALA A 34 12.03 -2.92 10.22
C ALA A 34 10.97 -4.02 10.35
N PHE A 35 10.91 -4.96 9.40
CA PHE A 35 10.04 -6.13 9.54
C PHE A 35 10.43 -7.00 10.74
N GLN A 36 11.73 -7.23 10.97
CA GLN A 36 12.18 -7.97 12.15
C GLN A 36 11.81 -7.27 13.45
N THR A 37 11.93 -5.95 13.54
CA THR A 37 11.48 -5.18 14.70
C THR A 37 9.98 -5.32 14.93
N PHE A 38 9.17 -5.22 13.86
CA PHE A 38 7.73 -5.46 13.93
C PHE A 38 7.40 -6.88 14.40
N TYR A 39 8.05 -7.88 13.81
CA TYR A 39 7.84 -9.29 14.12
C TYR A 39 8.20 -9.60 15.57
N ALA A 40 9.34 -9.09 16.06
CA ALA A 40 9.76 -9.23 17.44
C ALA A 40 8.76 -8.58 18.42
N SER A 41 8.24 -7.39 18.09
CA SER A 41 7.18 -6.74 18.87
C SER A 41 5.93 -7.61 18.96
N LYS A 42 5.45 -8.14 17.81
CA LYS A 42 4.25 -8.98 17.77
C LYS A 42 4.43 -10.32 18.48
N LYS A 43 5.64 -10.88 18.43
CA LYS A 43 5.99 -12.07 19.19
C LYS A 43 6.00 -11.79 20.70
N ALA A 44 6.55 -10.65 21.13
CA ALA A 44 6.56 -10.24 22.53
C ALA A 44 5.15 -9.95 23.08
N GLU A 45 4.23 -9.48 22.24
CA GLU A 45 2.80 -9.34 22.57
C GLU A 45 2.07 -10.67 22.78
N GLY A 46 2.72 -11.82 22.51
CA GLY A 46 2.12 -13.14 22.68
C GLY A 46 1.16 -13.56 21.56
N MET A 47 1.37 -13.06 20.34
CA MET A 47 0.58 -13.47 19.18
C MET A 47 0.71 -14.96 18.88
N ARG A 48 -0.37 -15.57 18.37
CA ARG A 48 -0.41 -16.98 17.98
C ARG A 48 0.62 -17.27 16.90
N GLU A 49 1.30 -18.41 16.98
CA GLU A 49 2.34 -18.84 16.03
C GLU A 49 1.85 -18.83 14.58
N ARG A 50 0.64 -19.35 14.33
CA ARG A 50 0.02 -19.28 13.00
C ARG A 50 -0.06 -17.86 12.44
N THR A 51 -0.41 -16.88 13.26
CA THR A 51 -0.49 -15.48 12.83
C THR A 51 0.90 -14.90 12.54
N LEU A 52 1.91 -15.32 13.29
CA LEU A 52 3.30 -14.97 13.04
C LEU A 52 3.80 -15.56 11.70
N GLU A 53 3.46 -16.82 11.40
CA GLU A 53 3.75 -17.46 10.10
C GLU A 53 3.05 -16.75 8.94
N GLU A 54 1.81 -16.30 9.13
CA GLU A 54 1.07 -15.49 8.16
C GLU A 54 1.77 -14.14 7.92
N TYR A 55 2.32 -13.49 8.95
CA TYR A 55 3.12 -12.27 8.77
C TYR A 55 4.38 -12.51 7.95
N ILE A 56 5.10 -13.60 8.20
CA ILE A 56 6.28 -13.97 7.40
C ILE A 56 5.89 -14.21 5.94
N SER A 57 4.81 -14.94 5.71
CA SER A 57 4.31 -15.24 4.36
C SER A 57 3.89 -13.96 3.64
N ASN A 58 3.13 -13.08 4.30
CA ASN A 58 2.73 -11.79 3.75
C ASN A 58 3.93 -10.89 3.43
N TRP A 59 4.96 -10.90 4.28
CA TRP A 59 6.19 -10.16 4.03
C TRP A 59 6.93 -10.68 2.80
N ARG A 60 7.03 -12.00 2.64
CA ARG A 60 7.64 -12.62 1.45
C ARG A 60 6.93 -12.17 0.17
N TYR A 61 5.60 -12.27 0.12
CA TYR A 61 4.82 -11.81 -1.04
C TYR A 61 5.02 -10.32 -1.34
N PHE A 62 5.08 -9.48 -0.31
CA PHE A 62 5.34 -8.07 -0.48
C PHE A 62 6.74 -7.79 -1.04
N ARG A 63 7.76 -8.53 -0.58
CA ARG A 63 9.14 -8.43 -1.08
C ARG A 63 9.27 -8.88 -2.53
N GLU A 64 8.61 -9.96 -2.90
CA GLU A 64 8.56 -10.46 -4.28
C GLU A 64 7.90 -9.42 -5.20
N TRP A 65 6.76 -8.88 -4.78
CA TRP A 65 6.06 -7.82 -5.52
C TRP A 65 6.92 -6.55 -5.66
N LEU A 66 7.56 -6.11 -4.57
CA LEU A 66 8.46 -4.95 -4.59
C LEU A 66 9.62 -5.16 -5.57
N ALA A 67 10.25 -6.33 -5.54
CA ALA A 67 11.37 -6.66 -6.42
C ALA A 67 10.98 -6.62 -7.91
N HIS A 68 9.73 -6.93 -8.23
CA HIS A 68 9.21 -6.95 -9.60
C HIS A 68 8.77 -5.56 -10.09
N GLU A 69 8.06 -4.80 -9.27
CA GLU A 69 7.38 -3.56 -9.70
C GLU A 69 8.18 -2.29 -9.38
N VAL A 70 9.00 -2.28 -8.33
CA VAL A 70 9.72 -1.09 -7.88
C VAL A 70 11.20 -1.43 -7.66
N THR A 71 12.02 -1.17 -8.68
CA THR A 71 13.45 -1.42 -8.61
C THR A 71 14.15 -0.44 -7.66
N GLY A 72 15.09 -0.96 -6.86
CA GLY A 72 15.97 -0.14 -6.02
C GLY A 72 15.42 0.27 -4.64
N VAL A 73 14.25 -0.23 -4.21
CA VAL A 73 13.75 0.02 -2.85
C VAL A 73 14.51 -0.85 -1.86
N ARG A 74 15.27 -0.22 -0.97
CA ARG A 74 16.05 -0.89 0.08
C ARG A 74 15.66 -0.43 1.49
N TYR A 75 15.12 0.77 1.61
CA TYR A 75 14.80 1.41 2.87
C TYR A 75 13.30 1.62 3.02
N ILE A 76 12.79 1.58 4.26
CA ILE A 76 11.37 1.84 4.55
C ILE A 76 10.94 3.23 4.11
N GLN A 77 11.80 4.22 4.26
CA GLN A 77 11.51 5.62 3.96
C GLN A 77 11.26 5.87 2.46
N GLN A 78 11.67 4.94 1.60
CA GLN A 78 11.42 5.00 0.16
C GLN A 78 10.02 4.49 -0.21
N ILE A 79 9.33 3.79 0.70
CA ILE A 79 7.97 3.32 0.45
C ILE A 79 7.03 4.51 0.58
N SER A 80 6.46 4.95 -0.55
CA SER A 80 5.44 5.99 -0.56
C SER A 80 4.04 5.38 -0.33
N ALA A 81 3.09 6.24 0.04
CA ALA A 81 1.69 5.84 0.13
C ALA A 81 1.15 5.33 -1.22
N ASP A 82 1.66 5.82 -2.34
CA ASP A 82 1.29 5.36 -3.68
C ASP A 82 1.78 3.94 -3.94
N THR A 83 3.01 3.61 -3.54
CA THR A 83 3.54 2.24 -3.61
C THR A 83 2.64 1.27 -2.84
N ILE A 84 2.20 1.65 -1.64
CA ILE A 84 1.31 0.80 -0.83
C ILE A 84 -0.06 0.63 -1.49
N ARG A 85 -0.65 1.70 -2.03
CA ARG A 85 -1.92 1.60 -2.76
C ARG A 85 -1.80 0.70 -3.99
N SER A 86 -0.72 0.81 -4.75
CA SER A 86 -0.46 -0.05 -5.90
C SER A 86 -0.38 -1.54 -5.51
N TYR A 87 0.28 -1.86 -4.39
CA TYR A 87 0.33 -3.22 -3.86
C TYR A 87 -1.06 -3.74 -3.48
N VAL A 88 -1.82 -2.95 -2.72
CA VAL A 88 -3.16 -3.33 -2.25
C VAL A 88 -4.13 -3.52 -3.42
N ASN A 89 -4.11 -2.61 -4.41
CA ASN A 89 -4.94 -2.70 -5.60
C ASN A 89 -4.59 -3.95 -6.43
N LYS A 90 -3.31 -4.28 -6.59
CA LYS A 90 -2.91 -5.51 -7.27
C LYS A 90 -3.48 -6.73 -6.56
N LYS A 91 -3.36 -6.79 -5.22
CA LYS A 91 -3.92 -7.87 -4.41
C LYS A 91 -5.45 -7.94 -4.47
N SER A 92 -6.16 -6.81 -4.57
CA SER A 92 -7.63 -6.79 -4.67
C SER A 92 -8.14 -7.24 -6.04
N VAL A 93 -7.39 -6.98 -7.12
CA VAL A 93 -7.75 -7.42 -8.48
C VAL A 93 -7.77 -8.96 -8.59
N TYR A 94 -6.88 -9.67 -7.88
CA TYR A 94 -6.91 -11.15 -7.85
C TYR A 94 -8.06 -11.74 -7.01
N ASN A 95 -8.67 -10.94 -6.13
CA ASN A 95 -9.76 -11.38 -5.26
C ASN A 95 -11.12 -10.82 -5.68
N ALA A 96 -11.17 -10.09 -6.80
CA ALA A 96 -12.43 -9.77 -7.45
C ALA A 96 -13.02 -11.07 -8.02
N PRO A 97 -14.32 -11.36 -7.83
CA PRO A 97 -14.97 -12.35 -8.68
C PRO A 97 -14.67 -11.96 -10.13
N LYS A 98 -14.17 -12.92 -10.92
CA LYS A 98 -13.98 -12.71 -12.36
C LYS A 98 -15.22 -12.01 -12.89
N PRO A 99 -15.11 -10.91 -13.66
CA PRO A 99 -16.29 -10.32 -14.25
C PRO A 99 -16.99 -11.44 -15.02
N CYS A 100 -18.19 -11.79 -14.57
CA CYS A 100 -19.03 -12.72 -15.31
C CYS A 100 -19.26 -12.05 -16.65
N VAL A 101 -18.59 -12.54 -17.69
CA VAL A 101 -18.86 -12.11 -19.06
C VAL A 101 -20.23 -12.68 -19.37
N ILE A 102 -21.28 -11.90 -19.17
CA ILE A 102 -22.62 -12.21 -19.66
C ILE A 102 -22.55 -11.99 -21.18
N ALA A 103 -21.98 -12.96 -21.88
CA ALA A 103 -22.00 -13.05 -23.33
C ALA A 103 -22.39 -14.47 -23.70
N ASP A 104 -23.52 -14.95 -23.18
CA ASP A 104 -24.20 -16.17 -23.61
C ASP A 104 -25.67 -16.02 -23.26
N THR A 105 -26.43 -15.26 -24.06
CA THR A 105 -27.86 -15.47 -24.35
C THR A 105 -28.36 -14.41 -25.34
N CYS A 106 -28.10 -14.61 -26.62
CA CYS A 106 -28.97 -14.16 -27.71
C CYS A 106 -28.83 -15.19 -28.84
N ASP A 107 -29.56 -16.31 -28.72
CA ASP A 107 -30.03 -17.12 -29.86
C ASP A 107 -31.09 -18.10 -29.34
N PHE A 108 -32.36 -17.76 -29.61
CA PHE A 108 -33.51 -18.65 -29.70
C PHE A 108 -34.49 -18.05 -30.72
#